data_AF-A0A3N7AWD5-F1
#
_entry.id   AF-A0A3N7AWD5-F1
#
_cell.length_a   1.000
_cell.length_b   1.000
_cell.length_c   1.000
_cell.angle_alpha   90.00
_cell.angle_beta   90.00
_cell.angle_gamma   90.00
#
_symmetry.space_group_name_H-M   'P 1'
#
loop_
_entity.id
_entity.type
_entity.pdbx_description
1 polymer ?
#
loop_
_entity_poly.entity_id
_entity_poly.type
_entity_poly.pdbx_seq_one_letter_code
_entity_poly.pdbx_strand_id
1 'polypeptide(L)'
;MKTLINDSIGDLEIALKNNSDLQDKFKTNPVEAIKNVEIKNPKDTDYWIYRIIVLMLGLAVIAIIAGLILISFWNQGKSPDAQLVTIFATISSGSIGALAGLLSPSPRK
;
A
#
# COMPACT_ATOMS: atom_id res chain seq x y z
N MET A 1 0.47 -13.83 -24.43
CA MET A 1 1.00 -13.11 -23.26
C MET A 1 0.42 -11.71 -23.27
N LYS A 2 -0.20 -11.26 -22.18
CA LYS A 2 -0.75 -9.89 -22.07
C LYS A 2 0.33 -8.97 -21.52
N THR A 3 0.72 -7.94 -22.29
CA THR A 3 1.71 -6.93 -21.90
C THR A 3 1.08 -5.91 -20.95
N LEU A 4 1.72 -5.66 -19.81
CA LEU A 4 1.29 -4.73 -18.77
C LEU A 4 1.92 -3.35 -19.04
N ILE A 5 1.13 -2.27 -19.02
CA ILE A 5 1.63 -0.90 -19.22
C ILE A 5 1.41 -0.14 -17.91
N ASN A 6 2.50 0.25 -17.23
CA ASN A 6 2.47 1.04 -16.01
C ASN A 6 2.82 2.50 -16.34
N ASP A 7 1.84 3.25 -16.85
CA ASP A 7 1.79 4.73 -16.98
C ASP A 7 3.03 5.48 -17.54
N SER A 8 4.00 4.76 -18.11
CA SER A 8 5.29 5.30 -18.53
C SER A 8 5.55 4.98 -20.00
N ILE A 9 6.02 5.96 -20.76
CA ILE A 9 6.35 5.82 -22.19
C ILE A 9 7.35 4.67 -22.44
N GLY A 10 8.18 4.34 -21.44
CA GLY A 10 9.08 3.18 -21.51
C GLY A 10 8.37 1.84 -21.61
N ASP A 11 7.24 1.65 -20.93
CA ASP A 11 6.48 0.39 -21.00
C ASP A 11 5.75 0.25 -22.34
N LEU A 12 5.33 1.38 -22.90
CA LEU A 12 4.78 1.43 -24.26
C LEU A 12 5.85 1.02 -25.28
N GLU A 13 7.08 1.52 -25.16
CA GLU A 13 8.20 1.12 -26.03
C GLU A 13 8.45 -0.40 -25.96
N ILE A 14 8.46 -0.97 -24.76
CA ILE A 14 8.64 -2.42 -24.55
C ILE A 14 7.47 -3.20 -25.15
N ALA A 15 6.24 -2.74 -24.96
CA ALA A 15 5.05 -3.38 -25.52
C ALA A 15 5.04 -3.34 -27.06
N LEU A 16 5.47 -2.23 -27.67
CA LEU A 16 5.64 -2.12 -29.12
C LEU A 16 6.76 -3.02 -29.64
N LYS A 17 7.91 -3.09 -28.95
CA LYS A 17 9.02 -3.96 -29.37
C LYS A 17 8.65 -5.44 -29.36
N ASN A 18 7.82 -5.85 -28.42
CA ASN A 18 7.46 -7.26 -28.21
C ASN A 18 6.19 -7.71 -28.95
N ASN A 19 5.47 -6.81 -29.62
CA ASN A 19 4.20 -7.15 -30.26
C ASN A 19 4.07 -6.52 -31.66
N SER A 20 4.25 -7.34 -32.69
CA SER A 20 4.14 -6.96 -34.11
C SER A 20 2.75 -6.39 -34.46
N ASP A 21 1.68 -6.96 -33.90
CA ASP A 21 0.30 -6.52 -34.17
C ASP A 21 0.05 -5.11 -33.59
N LEU A 22 0.63 -4.82 -32.42
CA LEU A 22 0.58 -3.48 -31.84
C LEU A 22 1.39 -2.48 -32.65
N GLN A 23 2.54 -2.86 -33.24
CA GLN A 23 3.29 -1.97 -34.13
C GLN A 23 2.50 -1.59 -35.37
N ASP A 24 1.85 -2.55 -36.03
CA ASP A 24 1.12 -2.27 -37.25
C ASP A 24 -0.12 -1.44 -36.98
N LYS A 25 -0.82 -1.69 -35.87
CA LYS A 25 -1.95 -0.86 -35.42
C LYS A 25 -1.50 0.53 -35.01
N PHE A 26 -0.34 0.67 -34.36
CA PHE A 26 0.21 1.96 -33.96
C PHE A 26 0.68 2.80 -35.17
N LYS A 27 1.23 2.16 -36.22
CA LYS A 27 1.58 2.83 -37.49
C LYS A 27 0.36 3.30 -38.26
N THR A 28 -0.72 2.50 -38.24
CA THR A 28 -1.94 2.78 -39.00
C THR A 28 -2.79 3.85 -38.33
N ASN A 29 -2.99 3.75 -37.01
CA ASN A 29 -3.70 4.75 -36.23
C ASN A 29 -3.18 4.78 -34.77
N PRO A 30 -2.21 5.67 -34.45
CA PRO A 30 -1.56 5.66 -33.15
C PRO A 30 -2.53 6.01 -32.00
N VAL A 31 -3.51 6.88 -32.25
CA VAL A 31 -4.47 7.32 -31.22
C VAL A 31 -5.42 6.19 -30.83
N GLU A 32 -5.89 5.42 -31.81
CA GLU A 32 -6.77 4.28 -31.58
C GLU A 32 -6.03 3.07 -31.00
N ALA A 33 -4.78 2.86 -31.40
CA ALA A 33 -3.92 1.84 -30.82
C ALA A 33 -3.72 2.07 -29.31
N ILE A 34 -3.43 3.31 -28.89
CA ILE A 34 -3.25 3.66 -27.47
C ILE A 34 -4.57 3.54 -26.69
N LYS A 35 -5.71 3.88 -27.30
CA LYS A 35 -7.03 3.78 -26.65
C LYS A 35 -7.41 2.33 -26.31
N ASN A 36 -6.96 1.36 -27.11
CA ASN A 36 -7.20 -0.06 -26.89
C ASN A 36 -6.15 -0.74 -26.00
N VAL A 37 -5.11 -0.01 -25.59
CA VAL A 37 -4.20 -0.47 -24.55
C VAL A 37 -4.92 -0.29 -23.21
N GLU A 38 -5.44 -1.39 -22.68
CA GLU A 38 -5.93 -1.47 -21.31
C GLU A 38 -4.79 -1.07 -20.36
N ILE A 39 -4.82 0.18 -19.88
CA ILE A 39 -4.00 0.63 -18.76
C ILE A 39 -4.52 -0.11 -17.53
N LYS A 40 -3.97 -1.28 -17.26
CA LYS A 40 -4.26 -2.04 -16.05
C LYS A 40 -3.62 -1.28 -14.90
N ASN A 41 -4.38 -0.34 -14.34
CA ASN A 41 -3.93 0.52 -13.26
C ASN A 41 -3.39 -0.37 -12.14
N PRO A 42 -2.12 -0.21 -11.72
CA PRO A 42 -1.56 -1.01 -10.64
C PRO A 42 -2.31 -0.82 -9.31
N LYS A 43 -3.27 0.12 -9.22
CA LYS A 43 -4.25 0.18 -8.13
C LYS A 43 -5.11 -1.08 -7.98
N ASP A 44 -5.25 -1.90 -9.02
CA ASP A 44 -5.88 -3.23 -8.92
C ASP A 44 -4.88 -4.31 -8.48
N THR A 45 -3.60 -3.95 -8.30
CA THR A 45 -2.58 -4.79 -7.67
C THR A 45 -2.83 -4.81 -6.16
N ASP A 46 -3.77 -5.68 -5.82
CA ASP A 46 -3.85 -6.43 -4.57
C ASP A 46 -4.37 -5.68 -3.34
N TYR A 47 -5.71 -5.57 -3.26
CA TYR A 47 -6.45 -5.30 -2.01
C TYR A 47 -5.97 -6.16 -0.83
N TRP A 48 -5.38 -7.33 -1.11
CA TRP A 48 -4.84 -8.25 -0.12
C TRP A 48 -3.59 -7.71 0.58
N ILE A 49 -2.69 -7.04 -0.14
CA ILE A 49 -1.50 -6.39 0.43
C ILE A 49 -1.92 -5.26 1.37
N TYR A 50 -2.86 -4.43 0.94
CA TYR A 50 -3.45 -3.40 1.80
C TYR A 50 -4.05 -4.00 3.08
N ARG A 51 -4.81 -5.10 2.95
CA ARG A 51 -5.42 -5.78 4.10
C ARG A 51 -4.38 -6.34 5.08
N ILE A 52 -3.31 -6.95 4.57
CA ILE A 52 -2.21 -7.50 5.40
C ILE A 52 -1.52 -6.37 6.18
N ILE A 53 -1.18 -5.27 5.51
CA ILE A 53 -0.49 -4.14 6.16
C ILE A 53 -1.34 -3.55 7.28
N VAL A 54 -2.63 -3.33 7.02
CA VAL A 54 -3.58 -2.82 8.03
C VAL A 54 -3.74 -3.80 9.20
N LEU A 55 -3.86 -5.11 8.92
CA LEU A 55 -3.96 -6.15 9.95
C LEU A 55 -2.70 -6.20 10.83
N MET A 56 -1.52 -6.15 10.23
CA MET A 56 -0.25 -6.23 10.96
C MET A 56 0.01 -4.99 11.81
N LEU A 57 -0.28 -3.79 11.28
CA LEU A 57 -0.19 -2.54 12.04
C LEU A 57 -1.21 -2.52 13.19
N GLY A 58 -2.45 -2.95 12.94
CA GLY A 58 -3.48 -3.05 13.97
C GLY A 58 -3.12 -4.04 15.08
N LEU A 59 -2.63 -5.24 14.71
CA LEU A 59 -2.17 -6.24 15.67
C LEU A 59 -0.99 -5.75 16.51
N ALA A 60 -0.05 -5.00 15.91
CA ALA A 60 1.08 -4.42 16.64
C ALA A 60 0.62 -3.46 17.74
N VAL A 61 -0.35 -2.57 17.44
CA VAL A 61 -0.93 -1.65 18.44
C VAL A 61 -1.64 -2.41 19.56
N ILE A 62 -2.44 -3.42 19.22
CA ILE A 62 -3.14 -4.25 20.21
C ILE A 62 -2.13 -5.00 21.10
N ALA A 63 -1.07 -5.56 20.52
CA ALA A 63 -0.02 -6.26 21.25
C ALA A 63 0.73 -5.33 22.22
N ILE A 64 1.00 -4.08 21.81
CA ILE A 64 1.59 -3.05 22.67
C ILE A 64 0.70 -2.76 23.88
N ILE A 65 -0.61 -2.54 23.65
CA ILE A 65 -1.57 -2.26 24.72
C ILE A 65 -1.66 -3.46 25.68
N ALA A 66 -1.79 -4.67 25.15
CA ALA A 66 -1.85 -5.89 25.95
C ALA A 66 -0.57 -6.10 26.77
N GLY A 67 0.61 -5.85 26.18
CA GLY A 67 1.90 -5.94 26.86
C GLY A 67 2.01 -4.96 28.02
N LEU A 68 1.57 -3.71 27.84
CA LEU A 68 1.55 -2.71 28.91
C LEU A 68 0.64 -3.12 30.08
N ILE A 69 -0.55 -3.65 29.77
CA ILE A 69 -1.48 -4.16 30.79
C ILE A 69 -0.86 -5.33 31.56
N LEU A 70 -0.22 -6.26 30.84
CA LEU A 70 0.41 -7.43 31.44
C LEU A 70 1.58 -7.07 32.35
N ILE A 71 2.43 -6.13 31.93
CA ILE A 71 3.53 -5.59 32.73
C ILE A 71 2.97 -4.90 33.99
N SER A 72 1.90 -4.11 33.86
CA SER A 72 1.28 -3.42 34.99
C SER A 72 0.68 -4.39 36.03
N PHE A 73 0.07 -5.48 35.57
CA PHE A 73 -0.41 -6.55 36.44
C PHE A 73 0.73 -7.29 37.16
N TRP A 74 1.81 -7.62 36.45
CA TRP A 74 2.95 -8.34 37.04
C TRP A 74 3.72 -7.50 38.06
N ASN A 75 3.74 -6.18 37.91
CA ASN A 75 4.40 -5.26 38.83
C ASN A 75 3.56 -4.90 40.08
N GLN A 76 2.49 -5.65 40.36
CA GLN A 76 1.59 -5.44 41.52
C GLN A 76 1.05 -4.00 41.62
N GLY A 77 0.75 -3.37 40.47
CA GLY A 77 0.21 -2.01 40.45
C GLY A 77 1.24 -0.90 40.68
N LYS A 78 2.56 -1.20 40.72
CA LYS A 78 3.57 -0.16 40.54
C LYS A 78 3.45 0.40 39.13
N SER A 79 3.31 1.72 39.04
CA SER A 79 3.21 2.44 37.78
C SER A 79 4.35 2.00 36.85
N PRO A 80 4.06 1.58 35.61
CA PRO A 80 5.11 1.31 34.63
C PRO A 80 5.96 2.57 34.46
N ASP A 81 7.27 2.37 34.19
CA ASP A 81 8.22 3.46 34.03
C ASP A 81 7.69 4.47 33.00
N ALA A 82 7.65 5.75 33.36
CA ALA A 82 7.04 6.80 32.56
C ALA A 82 7.72 6.91 31.19
N GLN A 83 9.02 6.60 31.12
CA GLN A 83 9.76 6.52 29.87
C GLN A 83 9.25 5.39 28.97
N LEU A 84 8.96 4.22 29.55
CA LEU A 84 8.43 3.07 28.82
C LEU A 84 7.05 3.38 28.23
N VAL A 85 6.15 3.96 29.05
CA VAL A 85 4.82 4.40 28.61
C VAL A 85 4.92 5.40 27.46
N THR A 86 5.85 6.36 27.55
CA THR A 86 6.06 7.38 26.52
C THR A 86 6.55 6.77 25.20
N ILE A 87 7.48 5.82 25.24
CA ILE A 87 7.96 5.11 24.05
C ILE A 87 6.81 4.36 23.37
N PHE A 88 6.04 3.60 24.14
CA PHE A 88 4.90 2.85 23.61
C PHE A 88 3.80 3.76 23.06
N ALA A 89 3.50 4.88 23.73
CA ALA A 89 2.56 5.88 23.25
C ALA A 89 3.02 6.52 21.94
N THR A 90 4.31 6.83 21.81
CA THR A 90 4.90 7.43 20.60
C THR A 90 4.81 6.47 19.42
N ILE A 91 5.16 5.20 19.61
CA ILE A 91 5.05 4.16 18.58
C ILE A 91 3.59 3.97 18.18
N SER A 92 2.69 3.85 19.15
CA SER A 92 1.26 3.67 18.90
C SER A 92 0.67 4.84 18.11
N SER A 93 1.01 6.08 18.47
CA SER A 93 0.58 7.27 17.75
C SER A 93 1.10 7.30 16.32
N GLY A 94 2.37 6.94 16.09
CA GLY A 94 2.95 6.84 14.74
C GLY A 94 2.27 5.78 13.88
N SER A 95 2.00 4.60 14.45
CA SER A 95 1.29 3.52 13.75
C SER A 95 -0.15 3.87 13.40
N ILE A 96 -0.88 4.55 14.31
CA ILE A 96 -2.25 5.04 14.04
C ILE A 96 -2.24 6.12 12.95
N GLY A 97 -1.25 7.03 12.97
CA GLY A 97 -1.09 8.05 11.92
C GLY A 97 -0.81 7.44 10.54
N ALA A 98 0.05 6.42 10.48
CA ALA A 98 0.32 5.68 9.25
C ALA A 98 -0.91 4.94 8.72
N LEU A 99 -1.69 4.32 9.61
CA LEU A 99 -2.98 3.70 9.27
C LEU A 99 -3.96 4.75 8.72
N ALA A 100 -4.12 5.89 9.38
CA ALA A 100 -4.99 6.96 8.91
C ALA A 100 -4.58 7.49 7.53
N GLY A 101 -3.26 7.62 7.28
CA GLY A 101 -2.72 7.99 5.97
C GLY A 101 -3.02 6.95 4.89
N LEU A 102 -2.86 5.66 5.19
CA LEU A 102 -3.12 4.55 4.28
C LEU A 102 -4.62 4.41 3.95
N LEU A 103 -5.49 4.63 4.93
CA LEU A 103 -6.95 4.58 4.80
C LEU A 103 -7.54 5.87 4.20
N SER A 104 -6.74 6.92 4.02
CA SER A 104 -7.21 8.21 3.52
C SER A 104 -7.74 8.08 2.09
N PRO A 105 -8.96 8.57 1.79
CA PRO A 105 -9.53 8.44 0.46
C PRO A 105 -8.65 9.16 -0.56
N SER A 106 -8.26 8.46 -1.62
CA SER A 106 -7.55 9.08 -2.74
C SER A 106 -8.44 10.17 -3.35
N PRO A 107 -7.91 11.38 -3.62
CA PRO A 107 -8.70 12.46 -4.20
C PRO A 107 -9.43 11.98 -5.46
N ARG A 108 -10.77 12.00 -5.45
CA ARG A 108 -11.56 11.83 -6.67
C ARG A 108 -11.38 13.12 -7.47
N LYS A 109 -10.76 13.01 -8.64
CA LYS A 109 -10.78 14.07 -9.66
C LYS A 109 -12.22 14.30 -10.13
#